data_AF-A0A317H8Y9-F1
#
_entry.id   AF-A0A317H8Y9-F1
#
_cell.length_a   1.000
_cell.length_b   1.000
_cell.length_c   1.000
_cell.angle_alpha   90.00
_cell.angle_beta   90.00
_cell.angle_gamma   90.00
#
_symmetry.space_group_name_H-M   'P 1'
#
loop_
_entity.id
_entity.type
_entity.pdbx_description
1 polymer ?
#
loop_
_entity_poly.entity_id
_entity_poly.type
_entity_poly.pdbx_seq_one_letter_code
_entity_poly.pdbx_strand_id
1 'polypeptide(L)'
;MTTIKERIYGLNKAFQKLYHDESLDFFSVTIPQKFNEIKEVIEKVIAGHPELKGKFREVSDIVDPSLDLMQMKEKPDVATMDNWLNGAKNNFSRAIWKIHDLLKPQIINENIEN
;
A
#
# COMPACT_ATOMS: atom_id res chain seq x y z
N MET A 1 19.76 4.15 -6.09
CA MET A 1 18.80 3.03 -6.23
C MET A 1 18.46 2.54 -4.84
N THR A 2 17.19 2.18 -4.61
CA THR A 2 16.73 1.51 -3.38
C THR A 2 16.31 0.10 -3.75
N THR A 3 16.48 -0.85 -2.83
CA THR A 3 15.95 -2.21 -3.02
C THR A 3 14.43 -2.25 -2.90
N ILE A 4 13.80 -3.28 -3.46
CA ILE A 4 12.36 -3.53 -3.29
C ILE A 4 12.00 -3.60 -1.80
N LYS A 5 12.82 -4.28 -1.00
CA LYS A 5 12.66 -4.37 0.46
C LYS A 5 12.68 -3.00 1.15
N GLU A 6 13.67 -2.17 0.84
CA GLU A 6 13.80 -0.83 1.44
C GLU A 6 12.62 0.06 1.05
N ARG A 7 12.14 -0.05 -0.19
CA ARG A 7 10.97 0.70 -0.65
C ARG A 7 9.70 0.28 0.09
N ILE A 8 9.44 -1.02 0.20
CA ILE A 8 8.30 -1.56 0.95
C ILE A 8 8.37 -1.13 2.42
N TYR A 9 9.53 -1.23 3.05
CA TYR A 9 9.72 -0.82 4.44
C TYR A 9 9.50 0.69 4.63
N GLY A 10 10.02 1.51 3.71
CA GLY A 10 9.83 2.96 3.71
C GLY A 10 8.36 3.36 3.61
N LEU A 11 7.61 2.72 2.72
CA LEU A 11 6.16 2.94 2.56
C LEU A 11 5.39 2.55 3.82
N ASN A 12 5.70 1.40 4.42
CA ASN A 12 5.09 0.97 5.68
C ASN A 12 5.34 1.98 6.80
N LYS A 13 6.59 2.42 6.95
CA LYS A 13 6.98 3.38 8.00
C LYS A 13 6.34 4.76 7.77
N ALA A 14 6.21 5.20 6.52
CA ALA A 14 5.53 6.43 6.17
C ALA A 14 4.04 6.35 6.53
N PHE A 15 3.36 5.26 6.13
CA PHE A 15 1.96 5.02 6.47
C PHE A 15 1.73 5.00 7.99
N GLN A 16 2.57 4.30 8.75
CA GLN A 16 2.42 4.22 10.21
C GLN A 16 2.60 5.57 10.92
N LYS A 17 3.51 6.43 10.44
CA LYS A 17 3.69 7.79 11.01
C LYS A 17 2.48 8.68 10.78
N LEU A 18 1.84 8.49 9.64
CA LEU A 18 0.71 9.29 9.18
C LEU A 18 -0.61 8.89 9.86
N TYR A 19 -0.66 7.74 10.52
CA TYR A 19 -1.86 7.19 11.16
C TYR A 19 -2.52 8.08 12.23
N HIS A 20 -1.78 9.03 12.79
CA HIS A 20 -2.30 9.96 13.80
C HIS A 20 -2.87 11.25 13.21
N ASP A 21 -2.83 11.42 11.89
CA ASP A 21 -3.41 12.56 11.21
C ASP A 21 -4.91 12.31 10.97
N GLU A 22 -5.76 13.12 11.58
CA GLU A 22 -7.22 13.03 11.45
C GLU A 22 -7.80 14.14 10.55
N SER A 23 -6.97 14.77 9.72
CA SER A 23 -7.42 15.80 8.78
C SER A 23 -8.15 15.19 7.58
N LEU A 24 -9.11 15.91 7.00
CA LEU A 24 -9.83 15.45 5.80
C LEU A 24 -8.89 15.17 4.61
N ASP A 25 -7.85 15.98 4.45
CA ASP A 25 -6.82 15.81 3.41
C ASP A 25 -6.00 14.52 3.62
N PHE A 26 -5.86 14.08 4.86
CA PHE A 26 -5.23 12.80 5.15
C PHE A 26 -6.02 11.64 4.52
N PHE A 27 -7.33 11.64 4.72
CA PHE A 27 -8.25 10.61 4.22
C PHE A 27 -8.45 10.69 2.70
N SER A 28 -8.65 11.89 2.17
CA SER A 28 -9.05 12.10 0.78
C SER A 28 -7.88 12.15 -0.20
N VAL A 29 -6.66 12.46 0.27
CA VAL A 29 -5.49 12.66 -0.58
C VAL A 29 -4.33 11.77 -0.16
N THR A 30 -3.89 11.89 1.09
CA THR A 30 -2.60 11.31 1.52
C THR A 30 -2.60 9.79 1.50
N ILE A 31 -3.60 9.15 2.10
CA ILE A 31 -3.71 7.68 2.10
C ILE A 31 -3.92 7.12 0.69
N PRO A 32 -4.85 7.65 -0.14
CA PRO A 32 -4.97 7.28 -1.54
C PRO A 32 -3.64 7.34 -2.31
N GLN A 33 -2.88 8.41 -2.15
CA GLN A 33 -1.56 8.55 -2.78
C GLN A 33 -0.60 7.44 -2.34
N LYS A 34 -0.58 7.10 -1.05
CA LYS A 34 0.26 6.00 -0.53
C LYS A 34 -0.15 4.64 -1.07
N PHE A 35 -1.45 4.41 -1.29
CA PHE A 35 -1.93 3.17 -1.91
C PHE A 35 -1.45 3.06 -3.36
N ASN A 36 -1.54 4.15 -4.12
CA ASN A 36 -1.04 4.21 -5.49
C ASN A 36 0.47 3.96 -5.54
N GLU A 37 1.26 4.55 -4.62
CA GLU A 37 2.70 4.30 -4.54
C GLU A 37 3.03 2.81 -4.30
N ILE A 38 2.24 2.09 -3.49
CA ILE A 38 2.40 0.64 -3.32
C ILE A 38 2.04 -0.11 -4.60
N LYS A 39 0.92 0.26 -5.24
CA LYS A 39 0.47 -0.37 -6.49
C LYS A 39 1.52 -0.25 -7.59
N GLU A 40 2.13 0.92 -7.72
CA GLU A 40 3.23 1.15 -8.67
C GLU A 40 4.44 0.26 -8.38
N VAL A 41 4.83 0.10 -7.09
CA VAL A 41 5.92 -0.81 -6.71
C VAL A 41 5.59 -2.25 -7.09
N ILE A 42 4.37 -2.69 -6.80
CA ILE A 42 3.87 -4.01 -7.19
C ILE A 42 3.98 -4.21 -8.70
N GLU A 43 3.48 -3.26 -9.49
CA GLU A 43 3.45 -3.34 -10.95
C GLU A 43 4.86 -3.36 -11.55
N LYS A 44 5.77 -2.54 -11.03
CA LYS A 44 7.19 -2.56 -11.43
C LYS A 44 7.84 -3.91 -11.15
N VAL A 45 7.57 -4.51 -9.98
CA VAL A 45 8.09 -5.84 -9.65
C VAL A 45 7.52 -6.91 -10.60
N ILE A 46 6.23 -6.87 -10.92
CA ILE A 46 5.62 -7.80 -11.88
C ILE A 46 6.20 -7.61 -13.29
N ALA A 47 6.49 -6.38 -13.69
CA ALA A 47 7.09 -6.11 -15.00
C ALA A 47 8.48 -6.74 -15.13
N GLY A 48 9.28 -6.73 -14.05
CA GLY A 48 10.57 -7.43 -13.99
C GLY A 48 10.45 -8.95 -13.81
N HIS A 49 9.35 -9.42 -13.23
CA HIS A 49 9.11 -10.83 -12.92
C HIS A 49 7.68 -11.28 -13.31
N PRO A 50 7.39 -11.46 -14.63
CA PRO A 50 6.06 -11.79 -15.10
C PRO A 50 5.47 -13.09 -14.52
N GLU A 51 6.32 -14.02 -14.08
CA GLU A 51 5.94 -15.26 -13.39
C GLU A 51 5.22 -15.02 -12.06
N LEU A 52 5.37 -13.83 -11.48
CA LEU A 52 4.72 -13.43 -10.23
C LEU A 52 3.31 -12.86 -10.45
N LYS A 53 2.90 -12.58 -11.70
CA LYS A 53 1.61 -11.93 -12.02
C LYS A 53 0.41 -12.63 -11.40
N GLY A 54 0.38 -13.97 -11.41
CA GLY A 54 -0.71 -14.75 -10.80
C GLY A 54 -0.78 -14.61 -9.28
N LYS A 55 0.39 -14.55 -8.61
CA LYS A 55 0.51 -14.42 -7.16
C LYS A 55 0.16 -13.01 -6.68
N PHE A 56 0.52 -11.98 -7.47
CA PHE A 56 0.23 -10.58 -7.14
C PHE A 56 -1.20 -10.15 -7.43
N ARG A 57 -1.96 -10.89 -8.24
CA ARG A 57 -3.40 -10.61 -8.40
C ARG A 57 -4.11 -10.62 -7.05
N GLU A 58 -3.75 -11.56 -6.18
CA GLU A 58 -4.27 -11.63 -4.81
C GLU A 58 -3.81 -10.47 -3.91
N VAL A 59 -2.77 -9.74 -4.28
CA VAL A 59 -2.29 -8.54 -3.57
C VAL A 59 -2.98 -7.29 -4.10
N SER A 60 -3.17 -7.19 -5.42
CA SER A 60 -3.95 -6.12 -6.05
C SER A 60 -5.38 -6.07 -5.53
N ASP A 61 -6.01 -7.24 -5.36
CA ASP A 61 -7.35 -7.38 -4.78
C ASP A 61 -7.41 -6.97 -3.28
N ILE A 62 -6.27 -6.87 -2.58
CA ILE A 62 -6.20 -6.35 -1.19
C ILE A 62 -6.08 -4.81 -1.20
N VAL A 63 -5.47 -4.24 -2.24
CA VAL A 63 -5.22 -2.80 -2.38
C VAL A 63 -6.43 -2.06 -2.98
N ASP A 64 -7.11 -2.67 -3.96
CA ASP A 64 -8.23 -2.06 -4.70
C ASP A 64 -9.51 -1.77 -3.86
N PRO A 65 -9.96 -2.62 -2.90
CA PRO A 65 -11.19 -2.35 -2.15
C PRO A 65 -11.11 -1.15 -1.20
N SER A 66 -9.88 -0.71 -0.88
CA SER A 66 -9.65 0.49 -0.06
C SER A 66 -9.74 1.80 -0.84
N LEU A 67 -9.74 1.75 -2.18
CA LEU A 67 -9.72 2.93 -3.04
C LEU A 67 -11.10 3.50 -3.34
N ASP A 68 -12.19 2.75 -3.16
CA ASP A 68 -13.57 3.25 -3.31
C ASP A 68 -13.90 4.40 -2.31
N LEU A 69 -13.00 4.67 -1.37
CA LEU A 69 -13.10 5.75 -0.39
C LEU A 69 -12.38 7.04 -0.85
N MET A 70 -11.82 7.07 -2.06
CA MET A 70 -11.15 8.21 -2.72
C MET A 70 -12.03 9.47 -2.93
N GLN A 71 -13.23 9.54 -2.37
CA GLN A 71 -14.17 10.63 -2.62
C GLN A 71 -14.89 11.15 -1.37
N MET A 72 -14.26 11.07 -0.19
CA MET A 72 -14.78 11.77 0.98
C MET A 72 -14.71 13.29 0.73
N LYS A 73 -15.86 13.89 0.40
CA LYS A 73 -16.00 15.34 0.20
C LYS A 73 -16.14 16.11 1.52
N GLU A 74 -16.39 15.39 2.61
CA GLU A 74 -16.61 15.92 3.95
C GLU A 74 -15.92 15.05 4.99
N LYS A 75 -15.58 15.63 6.15
CA LYS A 75 -14.96 14.88 7.26
C LYS A 75 -15.98 13.88 7.82
N PRO A 76 -15.69 12.56 7.82
CA PRO A 76 -16.56 11.57 8.41
C PRO A 76 -16.63 11.73 9.94
N ASP A 77 -17.66 11.15 10.55
CA ASP A 77 -17.72 11.01 12.01
C ASP A 77 -16.58 10.11 12.52
N VAL A 78 -16.30 10.19 13.83
CA VAL A 78 -15.18 9.47 14.47
C VAL A 78 -15.28 7.96 14.29
N ALA A 79 -16.48 7.37 14.35
CA ALA A 79 -16.63 5.92 14.20
C ALA A 79 -16.37 5.47 12.75
N THR A 80 -16.83 6.25 11.78
CA THR A 80 -16.53 6.02 10.36
C THR A 80 -15.03 6.17 10.09
N MET A 81 -14.38 7.18 10.68
CA MET A 81 -12.95 7.41 10.59
C MET A 81 -12.14 6.23 11.16
N ASP A 82 -12.49 5.76 12.36
CA ASP A 82 -11.81 4.63 13.01
C ASP A 82 -11.98 3.33 12.23
N ASN A 83 -13.19 3.03 11.76
CA ASN A 83 -13.45 1.84 10.95
C ASN A 83 -12.62 1.86 9.67
N TRP A 84 -12.51 3.02 9.05
CA TRP A 84 -11.73 3.21 7.85
C TRP A 84 -10.23 3.07 8.09
N LEU A 85 -9.68 3.74 9.10
CA LEU A 85 -8.26 3.66 9.45
C LEU A 85 -7.85 2.22 9.77
N ASN A 86 -8.71 1.50 10.51
CA ASN A 86 -8.48 0.10 10.83
C ASN A 86 -8.54 -0.79 9.57
N GLY A 87 -9.50 -0.55 8.67
CA GLY A 87 -9.60 -1.25 7.39
C GLY A 87 -8.38 -1.02 6.50
N ALA A 88 -8.01 0.25 6.29
CA ALA A 88 -6.85 0.66 5.52
C ALA A 88 -5.55 0.07 6.09
N LYS A 89 -5.37 0.11 7.42
CA LYS A 89 -4.21 -0.49 8.11
C LYS A 89 -4.12 -1.99 7.88
N ASN A 90 -5.23 -2.70 8.02
CA ASN A 90 -5.27 -4.14 7.82
C ASN A 90 -4.96 -4.50 6.37
N ASN A 91 -5.52 -3.76 5.40
CA ASN A 91 -5.26 -3.99 3.98
C ASN A 91 -3.82 -3.67 3.61
N PHE A 92 -3.29 -2.50 4.01
CA PHE A 92 -1.89 -2.11 3.77
C PHE A 92 -0.92 -3.12 4.35
N SER A 93 -1.08 -3.43 5.63
CA SER A 93 -0.17 -4.33 6.33
C SER A 93 -0.22 -5.72 5.70
N ARG A 94 -1.42 -6.23 5.36
CA ARG A 94 -1.58 -7.52 4.69
C ARG A 94 -0.97 -7.53 3.29
N ALA A 95 -1.18 -6.47 2.49
CA ALA A 95 -0.60 -6.36 1.16
C ALA A 95 0.93 -6.38 1.26
N ILE A 96 1.52 -5.56 2.14
CA ILE A 96 2.96 -5.49 2.37
C ILE A 96 3.55 -6.84 2.79
N TRP A 97 2.94 -7.51 3.77
CA TRP A 97 3.40 -8.82 4.24
C TRP A 97 3.28 -9.89 3.15
N LYS A 98 2.17 -9.88 2.40
CA LYS A 98 1.96 -10.84 1.32
C LYS A 98 2.95 -10.63 0.19
N ILE A 99 3.30 -9.39 -0.16
CA ILE A 99 4.39 -9.09 -1.10
C ILE A 99 5.71 -9.64 -0.57
N HIS A 100 6.05 -9.34 0.68
CA HIS A 100 7.28 -9.83 1.30
C HIS A 100 7.39 -11.36 1.24
N ASP A 101 6.30 -12.08 1.52
CA ASP A 101 6.30 -13.55 1.53
C ASP A 101 6.25 -14.16 0.12
N LEU A 102 5.60 -13.49 -0.83
CA LEU A 102 5.54 -13.93 -2.22
C LEU A 102 6.86 -13.72 -2.96
N LEU A 103 7.63 -12.71 -2.57
CA LEU A 103 8.92 -12.41 -3.16
C LEU A 103 10.02 -13.29 -2.54
N LYS A 104 10.79 -13.94 -3.39
CA LYS A 104 11.96 -14.71 -2.94
C LYS A 104 13.05 -13.77 -2.41
N PRO A 105 13.92 -14.21 -1.49
CA PRO A 105 15.00 -13.39 -0.93
C PRO A 105 15.91 -12.74 -1.99
N GLN A 106 16.07 -13.36 -3.16
CA GLN A 106 16.84 -12.77 -4.26
C GLN A 106 16.14 -11.53 -4.81
N ILE A 107 14.83 -11.62 -5.07
CA ILE A 107 14.02 -10.56 -5.66
C ILE A 107 13.87 -9.38 -4.70
N ILE A 108 13.67 -9.60 -3.40
CA ILE A 108 13.46 -8.48 -2.45
C ILE A 108 14.68 -7.54 -2.38
N ASN A 109 15.87 -8.06 -2.70
CA ASN A 109 17.12 -7.32 -2.66
C ASN A 109 17.49 -6.70 -4.02
N GLU A 110 16.69 -6.93 -5.07
CA GLU A 110 16.90 -6.27 -6.36
C GLU A 110 16.59 -4.77 -6.26
N ASN A 111 17.32 -3.99 -7.05
CA ASN A 111 17.13 -2.56 -7.13
C ASN A 111 15.84 -2.25 -7.91
N ILE A 112 15.07 -1.30 -7.40
CA ILE A 112 13.93 -0.73 -8.10
C ILE A 112 14.19 0.75 -8.38
N GLU A 113 13.92 1.18 -9.61
CA GLU A 113 14.04 2.59 -10.00
C GLU A 113 12.84 3.39 -9.46
N ASN A 114 13.12 4.63 -9.01
CA ASN A 114 12.11 5.59 -8.55
C ASN A 114 11.29 6.10 -9.73
#